data_AF-X1KXT4-F1
#
_entry.id   AF-X1KXT4-F1
#
_cell.length_a   1.000
_cell.length_b   1.000
_cell.length_c   1.000
_cell.angle_alpha   90.00
_cell.angle_beta   90.00
_cell.angle_gamma   90.00
#
_symmetry.space_group_name_H-M   'P 1'
#
loop_
_entity.id
_entity.type
_entity.pdbx_description
1 polymer ?
#
loop_
_entity_poly.entity_id
_entity_poly.type
_entity_poly.pdbx_seq_one_letter_code
_entity_poly.pdbx_strand_id
1 'polypeptide(L)'
;YKLGVIKIQKGSEHKGKSVVYINGRLTGIAENGQMLVEKLRRHRRKGSIDEQINIAYREDTNEVRINTDAGRVRRPVIVAEGGKSLLTDEHIEKAKAGEVTWRDLIRKGIIEYLDAEEEENSFIAISQQNLTLKHTHLELHQLAILGISAALIPYAEHNQSPRNTYGANMAKQALGVGVTNIHNRVDTRSHFLHYPQVPLIWTKVMDAVGFDRRAAGQNVVVAIATYGGYNMEDA
;
A
#
# COMPACT_ATOMS: atom_id res chain seq x y z
N TYR A 1 30.25 -10.89 12.96
CA TYR A 1 30.92 -9.61 12.61
C TYR A 1 31.39 -9.56 11.15
N LYS A 2 30.62 -10.03 10.16
CA LYS A 2 31.02 -10.06 8.72
C LYS A 2 30.42 -8.91 7.87
N LEU A 3 29.66 -8.00 8.46
CA LEU A 3 28.93 -6.93 7.75
C LEU A 3 29.55 -5.52 7.92
N GLY A 4 30.71 -5.39 8.57
CA GLY A 4 31.41 -4.10 8.69
C GLY A 4 30.89 -3.17 9.79
N VAL A 5 29.97 -3.65 10.65
CA VAL A 5 29.51 -2.91 11.83
C VAL A 5 30.46 -3.17 13.00
N ILE A 6 31.07 -2.11 13.51
CA ILE A 6 31.98 -2.13 14.67
C ILE A 6 31.15 -1.79 15.91
N LYS A 7 31.21 -2.64 16.94
CA LYS A 7 30.50 -2.40 18.20
C LYS A 7 31.12 -1.21 18.92
N ILE A 8 30.28 -0.32 19.44
CA ILE A 8 30.74 0.86 20.18
C ILE A 8 31.35 0.41 21.52
N GLN A 9 32.55 0.91 21.81
CA GLN A 9 33.23 0.76 23.09
C GLN A 9 33.38 2.13 23.76
N LYS A 10 33.51 2.17 25.08
CA LYS A 10 33.62 3.43 25.83
C LYS A 10 34.86 4.20 25.35
N GLY A 11 34.69 5.40 24.82
CA GLY A 11 35.78 6.25 24.30
C GLY A 11 36.08 6.13 22.80
N SER A 12 35.26 5.42 22.01
CA SER A 12 35.45 5.35 20.56
C SER A 12 35.09 6.67 19.85
N GLU A 13 35.96 7.13 18.96
CA GLU A 13 35.78 8.35 18.17
C GLU A 13 34.83 8.10 16.97
N HIS A 14 33.88 9.01 16.75
CA HIS A 14 32.81 8.87 15.75
C HIS A 14 33.08 9.67 14.47
N LYS A 15 34.21 10.38 14.40
CA LYS A 15 34.42 11.42 13.38
C LYS A 15 34.47 10.79 11.98
N GLY A 16 33.52 11.14 11.13
CA GLY A 16 33.40 10.67 9.75
C GLY A 16 32.81 9.27 9.55
N LYS A 17 32.39 8.58 10.63
CA LYS A 17 31.77 7.24 10.54
C LYS A 17 30.25 7.34 10.67
N SER A 18 29.53 6.50 9.95
CA SER A 18 28.08 6.45 10.04
C SER A 18 27.65 5.69 11.30
N VAL A 19 26.70 6.27 12.03
CA VAL A 19 26.23 5.70 13.30
C VAL A 19 25.07 4.73 13.04
N VAL A 20 25.09 3.54 13.63
CA VAL A 20 24.07 2.50 13.39
C VAL A 20 23.15 2.36 14.60
N TYR A 21 21.87 2.60 14.35
CA TYR A 21 20.78 2.43 15.31
C TYR A 21 19.92 1.23 14.93
N ILE A 22 19.54 0.44 15.94
CA ILE A 22 18.55 -0.63 15.81
C ILE A 22 17.41 -0.30 16.76
N ASN A 23 16.21 -0.05 16.22
CA ASN A 23 15.02 0.32 16.99
C ASN A 23 15.29 1.49 17.98
N GLY A 24 15.99 2.53 17.50
CA GLY A 24 16.41 3.68 18.30
C GLY A 24 17.59 3.44 19.24
N ARG A 25 18.03 2.19 19.44
CA ARG A 25 19.21 1.88 20.26
C ARG A 25 20.49 1.98 19.44
N LEU A 26 21.40 2.84 19.89
CA LEU A 26 22.75 2.94 19.37
C LEU A 26 23.49 1.59 19.55
N THR A 27 23.86 0.96 18.44
CA THR A 27 24.42 -0.41 18.45
C THR A 27 25.85 -0.46 17.95
N GLY A 28 26.20 0.35 16.95
CA GLY A 28 27.52 0.30 16.34
C GLY A 28 27.83 1.49 15.45
N ILE A 29 29.00 1.46 14.83
CA ILE A 29 29.44 2.40 13.81
C ILE A 29 29.86 1.63 12.55
N ALA A 30 29.68 2.24 11.39
CA ALA A 30 30.09 1.74 10.09
C ALA A 30 30.97 2.78 9.39
N GLU A 31 31.92 2.34 8.57
CA GLU A 31 32.77 3.27 7.81
C GLU A 31 31.97 4.04 6.76
N ASN A 32 31.06 3.37 6.06
CA ASN A 32 30.19 3.97 5.06
C ASN A 32 28.75 3.44 5.23
N GLY A 33 27.85 4.33 5.66
CA GLY A 33 26.44 4.03 5.90
C GLY A 33 25.68 3.65 4.63
N GLN A 34 25.91 4.37 3.53
CA GLN A 34 25.25 4.10 2.26
C GLN A 34 25.57 2.70 1.73
N MET A 35 26.85 2.31 1.74
CA MET A 35 27.27 0.96 1.36
C MET A 35 26.69 -0.12 2.30
N LEU A 36 26.60 0.18 3.59
CA LEU A 36 25.99 -0.75 4.55
C LEU A 36 24.50 -0.97 4.23
N VAL A 37 23.76 0.11 3.96
CA VAL A 37 22.33 0.03 3.62
C VAL A 37 22.11 -0.78 2.34
N GLU A 38 22.86 -0.48 1.27
CA GLU A 38 22.76 -1.24 0.02
C GLU A 38 23.05 -2.73 0.21
N LYS A 39 24.08 -3.05 1.01
CA LYS A 39 24.45 -4.43 1.31
C LYS A 39 23.35 -5.14 2.10
N LEU A 40 22.78 -4.51 3.12
CA LEU A 40 21.71 -5.08 3.93
C LEU A 40 20.41 -5.27 3.12
N ARG A 41 20.02 -4.28 2.30
CA ARG A 41 18.88 -4.40 1.38
C ARG A 41 19.09 -5.54 0.39
N ARG A 42 20.30 -5.70 -0.17
CA ARG A 42 20.64 -6.83 -1.05
C ARG A 42 20.53 -8.18 -0.34
N HIS A 43 20.91 -8.25 0.94
CA HIS A 43 20.73 -9.47 1.75
C HIS A 43 19.25 -9.78 2.01
N ARG A 44 18.41 -8.76 2.23
CA ARG A 44 16.95 -8.90 2.34
C ARG A 44 16.35 -9.44 1.03
N ARG A 45 16.70 -8.85 -0.12
CA ARG A 45 16.22 -9.30 -1.46
C ARG A 45 16.63 -10.73 -1.81
N LYS A 46 17.73 -11.23 -1.24
CA LYS A 46 18.19 -12.62 -1.38
C LYS A 46 17.56 -13.59 -0.37
N GLY A 47 16.71 -13.11 0.54
CA GLY A 47 16.11 -13.90 1.62
C GLY A 47 17.11 -14.31 2.72
N SER A 48 18.28 -13.67 2.81
CA SER A 48 19.26 -13.93 3.90
C SER A 48 18.89 -13.22 5.20
N ILE A 49 18.08 -12.18 5.11
CA ILE A 49 17.53 -11.39 6.21
C ILE A 49 16.02 -11.38 6.04
N ASP A 50 15.29 -11.35 7.14
CA ASP A 50 13.83 -11.30 7.16
C ASP A 50 13.30 -10.08 6.37
N GLU A 51 12.28 -10.32 5.54
CA GLU A 51 11.65 -9.29 4.70
C GLU A 51 11.06 -8.12 5.49
N GLN A 52 10.85 -8.30 6.80
CA GLN A 52 10.25 -7.30 7.67
C GLN A 52 11.22 -6.23 8.17
N ILE A 53 12.52 -6.43 7.96
CA ILE A 53 13.55 -5.49 8.39
C ILE A 53 13.60 -4.35 7.37
N ASN A 54 13.40 -3.13 7.86
CA ASN A 54 13.54 -1.92 7.05
C ASN A 54 14.81 -1.18 7.43
N ILE A 55 15.55 -0.70 6.44
CA ILE A 55 16.86 -0.06 6.63
C ILE A 55 16.84 1.28 5.91
N ALA A 56 17.09 2.35 6.65
CA ALA A 56 17.18 3.71 6.13
C ALA A 56 18.56 4.31 6.41
N TYR A 57 19.04 5.15 5.49
CA TYR A 57 20.21 6.00 5.66
C TYR A 57 19.77 7.45 5.69
N ARG A 58 20.14 8.16 6.75
CA ARG A 58 19.91 9.60 6.91
C ARG A 58 21.19 10.34 6.55
N GLU A 59 21.15 11.07 5.45
CA GLU A 59 22.30 11.82 4.94
C GLU A 59 22.63 13.04 5.82
N ASP A 60 21.61 13.64 6.44
CA ASP A 60 21.71 14.82 7.30
C ASP A 60 22.50 14.54 8.58
N THR A 61 22.23 13.41 9.24
CA THR A 61 22.90 13.00 10.48
C THR A 61 23.99 11.95 10.27
N ASN A 62 24.17 11.47 9.05
CA ASN A 62 25.04 10.33 8.73
C ASN A 62 24.72 9.09 9.59
N GLU A 63 23.42 8.76 9.69
CA GLU A 63 22.91 7.67 10.52
C GLU A 63 22.31 6.55 9.66
N VAL A 64 22.57 5.30 10.04
CA VAL A 64 21.87 4.12 9.52
C VAL A 64 20.86 3.68 10.57
N ARG A 65 19.58 3.71 10.21
CA ARG A 65 18.48 3.27 11.06
C ARG A 65 17.96 1.93 10.56
N ILE A 66 17.97 0.94 11.44
CA ILE A 66 17.45 -0.40 11.18
C ILE A 66 16.23 -0.59 12.08
N ASN A 67 15.07 -0.71 11.46
CA ASN A 67 13.80 -0.89 12.16
C ASN A 67 13.35 -2.35 12.02
N THR A 68 13.12 -2.97 13.17
CA THR A 68 12.65 -4.35 13.32
C THR A 68 11.45 -4.45 14.26
N ASP A 69 10.95 -3.32 14.74
CA ASP A 69 9.81 -3.26 15.68
C ASP A 69 8.50 -3.72 15.03
N ALA A 70 7.62 -4.26 15.86
CA ALA A 70 6.24 -4.59 15.49
C ALA A 70 5.37 -3.33 15.45
N GLY A 71 4.25 -3.39 14.73
CA GLY A 71 3.27 -2.29 14.67
C GLY A 71 3.56 -1.20 13.62
N ARG A 72 4.67 -1.30 12.89
CA ARG A 72 4.98 -0.40 11.77
C ARG A 72 4.03 -0.63 10.60
N VAL A 73 3.48 0.46 10.07
CA VAL A 73 2.74 0.45 8.81
C VAL A 73 3.74 0.41 7.67
N ARG A 74 3.53 -0.53 6.74
CA ARG A 74 4.38 -0.70 5.57
C ARG A 74 3.53 -0.83 4.33
N ARG A 75 4.07 -0.41 3.19
CA ARG A 75 3.40 -0.51 1.90
C ARG A 75 4.22 -1.36 0.93
N PRO A 76 3.58 -2.28 0.19
CA PRO A 76 4.27 -3.06 -0.83
C PRO A 76 4.52 -2.20 -2.07
N VAL A 77 5.73 -2.28 -2.61
CA VAL A 77 6.12 -1.67 -3.88
C VAL A 77 6.92 -2.65 -4.71
N ILE A 78 6.92 -2.44 -6.03
CA ILE A 78 7.73 -3.24 -6.95
C ILE A 78 9.14 -2.67 -6.98
N VAL A 79 10.15 -3.51 -6.87
CA VAL A 79 11.55 -3.08 -7.03
C VAL A 79 11.84 -2.78 -8.49
N ALA A 80 12.50 -1.67 -8.76
CA ALA A 80 12.96 -1.29 -10.09
C ALA A 80 14.48 -1.13 -10.10
N GLU A 81 15.14 -1.70 -11.11
CA GLU A 81 16.59 -1.60 -11.28
C GLU A 81 16.92 -1.25 -12.73
N GLY A 82 17.81 -0.27 -12.93
CA GLY A 82 18.25 0.13 -14.28
C GLY A 82 17.10 0.61 -15.18
N GLY A 83 16.09 1.26 -14.60
CA GLY A 83 14.92 1.76 -15.33
C GLY A 83 13.96 0.66 -15.81
N LYS A 84 14.05 -0.55 -15.26
CA LYS A 84 13.13 -1.66 -15.54
C LYS A 84 12.52 -2.19 -14.24
N SER A 85 11.25 -2.55 -14.31
CA SER A 85 10.57 -3.28 -13.24
C SER A 85 11.16 -4.69 -13.12
N LEU A 86 11.42 -5.15 -11.89
CA LEU A 86 11.76 -6.56 -11.65
C LEU A 86 10.53 -7.49 -11.78
N LEU A 87 9.33 -6.93 -11.66
CA LEU A 87 8.10 -7.64 -11.98
C LEU A 87 7.90 -7.63 -13.50
N THR A 88 7.96 -8.80 -14.12
CA THR A 88 7.83 -9.02 -15.56
C THR A 88 6.48 -9.65 -15.88
N ASP A 89 6.07 -9.58 -17.15
CA ASP A 89 4.82 -10.21 -17.59
C ASP A 89 4.80 -11.72 -17.36
N GLU A 90 5.95 -12.39 -17.44
CA GLU A 90 6.08 -13.82 -17.10
C GLU A 90 5.71 -14.11 -15.65
N HIS A 91 6.14 -13.25 -14.71
CA HIS A 91 5.76 -13.38 -13.31
C HIS A 91 4.25 -13.20 -13.12
N ILE A 92 3.64 -12.28 -13.89
CA ILE A 92 2.19 -12.03 -13.85
C ILE A 92 1.41 -13.23 -14.38
N GLU A 93 1.81 -13.82 -15.52
CA GLU A 93 1.16 -15.00 -16.07
C GLU A 93 1.29 -16.21 -15.15
N LYS A 94 2.48 -16.43 -14.56
CA LYS A 94 2.67 -17.47 -13.54
C LYS A 94 1.83 -17.25 -12.28
N ALA A 95 1.64 -16.01 -11.87
CA ALA A 95 0.75 -15.67 -10.75
C ALA A 95 -0.72 -15.95 -11.09
N LYS A 96 -1.17 -15.64 -12.32
CA LYS A 96 -2.52 -15.97 -12.80
C LYS A 96 -2.78 -17.47 -12.88
N ALA A 97 -1.77 -18.25 -13.29
CA ALA A 97 -1.82 -19.71 -13.32
C ALA A 97 -1.79 -20.36 -11.92
N GLY A 98 -1.51 -19.57 -10.86
CA GLY A 98 -1.39 -20.07 -9.49
C GLY A 98 -0.05 -20.75 -9.17
N GLU A 99 0.94 -20.65 -10.06
CA GLU A 99 2.27 -21.25 -9.88
C GLU A 99 3.17 -20.41 -8.95
N VAL A 100 2.94 -19.10 -8.89
CA VAL A 100 3.71 -18.15 -8.08
C VAL A 100 2.76 -17.42 -7.14
N THR A 101 3.04 -17.48 -5.84
CA THR A 101 2.26 -16.76 -4.83
C THR A 101 2.87 -15.39 -4.53
N TRP A 102 2.10 -14.52 -3.87
CA TRP A 102 2.59 -13.23 -3.37
C TRP A 102 3.84 -13.37 -2.47
N ARG A 103 3.86 -14.41 -1.63
CA ARG A 103 5.03 -14.69 -0.76
C ARG A 103 6.28 -15.04 -1.56
N ASP A 104 6.12 -15.73 -2.69
CA ASP A 104 7.24 -16.07 -3.54
C ASP A 104 7.83 -14.84 -4.22
N LEU A 105 6.99 -13.87 -4.61
CA LEU A 105 7.45 -12.58 -5.17
C LEU A 105 8.25 -11.78 -4.14
N ILE A 106 7.84 -11.78 -2.88
CA ILE A 106 8.58 -11.13 -1.78
C ILE A 106 9.91 -11.84 -1.54
N ARG A 107 9.91 -13.18 -1.45
CA ARG A 107 11.13 -13.97 -1.24
C ARG A 107 12.15 -13.84 -2.38
N LYS A 108 11.67 -13.64 -3.61
CA LYS A 108 12.51 -13.36 -4.78
C LYS A 108 13.02 -11.91 -4.82
N GLY A 109 12.60 -11.05 -3.89
CA GLY A 109 12.98 -9.64 -3.83
C GLY A 109 12.36 -8.79 -4.95
N ILE A 110 11.28 -9.25 -5.58
CA ILE A 110 10.57 -8.52 -6.64
C ILE A 110 9.66 -7.45 -6.01
N ILE A 111 9.01 -7.81 -4.90
CA ILE A 111 8.18 -6.91 -4.11
C ILE A 111 8.86 -6.69 -2.76
N GLU A 112 8.95 -5.43 -2.34
CA GLU A 112 9.46 -5.06 -1.03
C GLU A 112 8.42 -4.27 -0.24
N TYR A 113 8.41 -4.46 1.08
CA TYR A 113 7.60 -3.65 1.99
C TYR A 113 8.46 -2.51 2.53
N LEU A 114 8.07 -1.27 2.22
CA LEU A 114 8.74 -0.08 2.75
C LEU A 114 7.96 0.47 3.93
N ASP A 115 8.67 0.82 5.01
CA ASP A 115 8.13 1.70 6.05
C ASP A 115 8.41 3.17 5.70
N ALA A 116 7.83 4.10 6.46
CA ALA A 116 7.97 5.53 6.19
C ALA A 116 9.44 6.01 6.25
N GLU A 117 10.28 5.39 7.07
CA GLU A 117 11.68 5.79 7.20
C GLU A 117 12.52 5.31 6.01
N GLU A 118 12.30 4.07 5.53
CA GLU A 118 12.99 3.54 4.34
C GLU A 118 12.46 4.17 3.03
N GLU A 119 11.19 4.56 3.00
CA GLU A 119 10.58 5.26 1.88
C GLU A 119 11.27 6.61 1.57
N GLU A 120 11.79 7.31 2.58
CA GLU A 120 12.55 8.56 2.40
C GLU A 120 13.81 8.37 1.52
N ASN A 121 14.35 7.15 1.45
CA ASN A 121 15.49 6.83 0.58
C ASN A 121 15.09 6.26 -0.78
N SER A 122 13.80 6.34 -1.13
CA SER A 122 13.26 5.71 -2.32
C SER A 122 12.71 6.74 -3.29
N PHE A 123 12.98 6.53 -4.58
CA PHE A 123 12.40 7.34 -5.65
C PHE A 123 11.45 6.46 -6.46
N ILE A 124 10.15 6.65 -6.27
CA ILE A 124 9.11 5.68 -6.65
C ILE A 124 8.35 6.20 -7.87
N ALA A 125 8.35 5.42 -8.95
CA ALA A 125 7.60 5.74 -10.16
C ALA A 125 6.11 5.40 -9.97
N ILE A 126 5.23 6.27 -10.46
CA ILE A 126 3.77 6.07 -10.38
C ILE A 126 3.27 5.09 -11.45
N SER A 127 3.93 5.05 -12.61
CA SER A 127 3.56 4.20 -13.74
C SER A 127 4.81 3.70 -14.44
N GLN A 128 4.68 2.57 -15.14
CA GLN A 128 5.80 1.98 -15.89
C GLN A 128 6.31 2.91 -17.01
N GLN A 129 5.44 3.76 -17.56
CA GLN A 129 5.80 4.75 -18.59
C GLN A 129 6.73 5.85 -18.05
N ASN A 130 6.59 6.20 -16.78
CA ASN A 130 7.39 7.22 -16.12
C ASN A 130 8.68 6.66 -15.51
N LEU A 131 8.94 5.36 -15.69
CA LEU A 131 10.09 4.71 -15.11
C LEU A 131 11.38 5.17 -15.80
N THR A 132 12.36 5.60 -15.00
CA THR A 132 13.66 6.07 -15.47
C THR A 132 14.78 5.38 -14.70
N LEU A 133 16.02 5.52 -15.16
CA LEU A 133 17.21 4.95 -14.51
C LEU A 133 17.41 5.41 -13.05
N LYS A 134 16.79 6.53 -12.66
CA LYS A 134 16.89 7.10 -11.30
C LYS A 134 15.92 6.47 -10.31
N HIS A 135 14.85 5.85 -10.78
CA HIS A 135 13.82 5.28 -9.91
C HIS A 135 14.31 4.00 -9.26
N THR A 136 13.98 3.84 -7.97
CA THR A 136 14.34 2.67 -7.16
C THR A 136 13.18 1.68 -7.05
N HIS A 137 11.95 2.17 -7.14
CA HIS A 137 10.73 1.35 -7.07
C HIS A 137 9.66 1.85 -8.03
N LEU A 138 8.60 1.06 -8.17
CA LEU A 138 7.42 1.30 -8.98
C LEU A 138 6.16 0.98 -8.15
N GLU A 139 5.15 1.83 -8.24
CA GLU A 139 3.84 1.59 -7.64
C GLU A 139 3.12 0.40 -8.28
N LEU A 140 2.41 -0.38 -7.45
CA LEU A 140 1.59 -1.50 -7.93
C LEU A 140 0.39 -1.01 -8.73
N HIS A 141 -0.39 -0.10 -8.14
CA HIS A 141 -1.56 0.50 -8.75
C HIS A 141 -1.96 1.77 -7.98
N GLN A 142 -2.31 2.83 -8.70
CA GLN A 142 -2.62 4.14 -8.11
C GLN A 142 -3.85 4.12 -7.19
N LEU A 143 -4.85 3.28 -7.50
CA LEU A 143 -6.04 3.11 -6.65
C LEU A 143 -5.73 2.63 -5.23
N ALA A 144 -4.56 2.04 -4.97
CA ALA A 144 -4.17 1.56 -3.64
C ALA A 144 -4.02 2.69 -2.61
N ILE A 145 -3.99 3.96 -3.05
CA ILE A 145 -4.00 5.12 -2.14
C ILE A 145 -5.33 5.28 -1.39
N LEU A 146 -6.44 4.79 -1.95
CA LEU A 146 -7.76 4.93 -1.37
C LEU A 146 -8.09 3.75 -0.47
N GLY A 147 -8.68 4.03 0.69
CA GLY A 147 -9.30 3.00 1.53
C GLY A 147 -10.53 2.38 0.87
N ILE A 148 -10.99 1.23 1.37
CA ILE A 148 -12.08 0.44 0.78
C ILE A 148 -13.32 1.31 0.49
N SER A 149 -13.80 2.11 1.45
CA SER A 149 -15.01 2.92 1.26
C SER A 149 -14.86 4.02 0.20
N ALA A 150 -13.69 4.65 0.08
CA ALA A 150 -13.44 5.67 -0.94
C ALA A 150 -13.21 5.03 -2.32
N ALA A 151 -12.63 3.83 -2.36
CA ALA A 151 -12.42 3.06 -3.57
C ALA A 151 -13.72 2.52 -4.19
N LEU A 152 -14.87 2.61 -3.50
CA LEU A 152 -16.19 2.32 -4.06
C LEU A 152 -16.71 3.45 -4.97
N ILE A 153 -16.13 4.64 -4.91
CA ILE A 153 -16.60 5.78 -5.70
C ILE A 153 -16.11 5.61 -7.14
N PRO A 154 -17.01 5.51 -8.14
CA PRO A 154 -16.58 5.47 -9.54
C PRO A 154 -15.99 6.83 -9.92
N TYR A 155 -14.87 6.81 -10.66
CA TYR A 155 -14.22 8.02 -11.18
C TYR A 155 -13.93 9.07 -10.11
N ALA A 156 -13.41 8.63 -8.95
CA ALA A 156 -13.14 9.51 -7.81
C ALA A 156 -12.22 10.69 -8.18
N GLU A 157 -11.30 10.49 -9.11
CA GLU A 157 -10.39 11.51 -9.66
C GLU A 157 -11.09 12.65 -10.39
N HIS A 158 -12.33 12.45 -10.89
CA HIS A 158 -13.11 13.47 -11.56
C HIS A 158 -13.95 14.33 -10.60
N ASN A 159 -14.03 13.91 -9.33
CA ASN A 159 -14.80 14.60 -8.31
C ASN A 159 -13.91 15.51 -7.46
N GLN A 160 -14.51 16.56 -6.90
CA GLN A 160 -13.84 17.36 -5.87
C GLN A 160 -13.65 16.54 -4.59
N SER A 161 -12.52 16.76 -3.90
CA SER A 161 -12.16 16.02 -2.67
C SER A 161 -13.26 15.98 -1.59
N PRO A 162 -13.99 17.08 -1.29
CA PRO A 162 -15.09 17.04 -0.33
C PRO A 162 -16.22 16.10 -0.74
N ARG A 163 -16.54 16.00 -2.04
CA ARG A 163 -17.58 15.11 -2.55
C ARG A 163 -17.19 13.64 -2.40
N ASN A 164 -15.93 13.31 -2.63
CA ASN A 164 -15.41 11.96 -2.38
C ASN A 164 -15.48 11.61 -0.89
N THR A 165 -15.17 12.56 -0.02
CA THR A 165 -15.27 12.36 1.43
C THR A 165 -16.71 12.07 1.87
N TYR A 166 -17.68 12.82 1.35
CA TYR A 166 -19.10 12.58 1.63
C TYR A 166 -19.56 11.22 1.10
N GLY A 167 -19.26 10.92 -0.17
CA GLY A 167 -19.62 9.64 -0.78
C GLY A 167 -19.05 8.44 -0.02
N ALA A 168 -17.78 8.50 0.40
CA ALA A 168 -17.13 7.42 1.14
C ALA A 168 -17.77 7.20 2.52
N ASN A 169 -18.28 8.26 3.17
CA ASN A 169 -18.97 8.13 4.45
C ASN A 169 -20.39 7.58 4.27
N MET A 170 -21.11 8.09 3.27
CA MET A 170 -22.48 7.65 2.95
C MET A 170 -22.51 6.19 2.46
N ALA A 171 -21.46 5.71 1.80
CA ALA A 171 -21.35 4.31 1.38
C ALA A 171 -21.47 3.32 2.55
N LYS A 172 -21.02 3.70 3.75
CA LYS A 172 -21.11 2.86 4.96
C LYS A 172 -22.54 2.81 5.53
N GLN A 173 -23.39 3.76 5.13
CA GLN A 173 -24.77 3.89 5.59
C GLN A 173 -25.78 3.28 4.61
N ALA A 174 -25.32 2.94 3.40
CA ALA A 174 -26.17 2.36 2.36
C ALA A 174 -26.78 1.03 2.81
N LEU A 175 -28.06 0.83 2.46
CA LEU A 175 -28.77 -0.41 2.74
C LEU A 175 -28.51 -1.44 1.64
N GLY A 176 -28.26 -2.67 2.04
CA GLY A 176 -27.96 -3.78 1.13
C GLY A 176 -28.13 -5.12 1.82
N VAL A 177 -27.56 -6.17 1.22
CA VAL A 177 -27.51 -7.50 1.82
C VAL A 177 -26.08 -7.77 2.28
N GLY A 178 -25.78 -7.38 3.52
CA GLY A 178 -24.42 -7.50 4.09
C GLY A 178 -24.05 -8.91 4.54
N VAL A 179 -25.03 -9.76 4.88
CA VAL A 179 -24.81 -11.13 5.37
C VAL A 179 -25.92 -12.05 4.86
N THR A 180 -25.64 -13.35 4.77
CA THR A 180 -26.62 -14.36 4.31
C THR A 180 -27.44 -14.98 5.45
N ASN A 181 -26.90 -15.00 6.66
CA ASN A 181 -27.54 -15.60 7.84
C ASN A 181 -28.48 -14.65 8.59
N ILE A 182 -29.13 -13.72 7.89
CA ILE A 182 -29.98 -12.66 8.47
C ILE A 182 -31.07 -13.20 9.42
N HIS A 183 -31.72 -14.31 9.07
CA HIS A 183 -32.82 -14.87 9.86
C HIS A 183 -32.37 -15.50 11.18
N ASN A 184 -31.09 -15.86 11.30
CA ASN A 184 -30.54 -16.51 12.49
C ASN A 184 -29.79 -15.51 13.40
N ARG A 185 -29.65 -14.25 12.97
CA ARG A 185 -28.93 -13.22 13.73
C ARG A 185 -29.86 -12.50 14.68
N VAL A 186 -29.31 -12.16 15.85
CA VAL A 186 -29.99 -11.41 16.92
C VAL A 186 -29.36 -10.02 17.08
N ASP A 187 -29.19 -9.31 15.97
CA ASP A 187 -28.67 -7.94 15.99
C ASP A 187 -29.72 -6.99 16.61
N THR A 188 -29.28 -6.04 17.45
CA THR A 188 -30.19 -5.07 18.11
C THR A 188 -31.02 -4.25 17.10
N ARG A 189 -30.38 -3.86 15.98
CA ARG A 189 -31.02 -3.19 14.86
C ARG A 189 -30.27 -3.58 13.60
N SER A 190 -31.01 -4.05 12.60
CA SER A 190 -30.47 -4.41 11.29
C SER A 190 -31.47 -4.00 10.22
N HIS A 191 -30.94 -3.66 9.05
CA HIS A 191 -31.70 -3.27 7.89
C HIS A 191 -31.21 -4.08 6.71
N PHE A 192 -32.14 -4.48 5.85
CA PHE A 192 -31.80 -5.14 4.60
C PHE A 192 -32.64 -4.54 3.47
N LEU A 193 -32.07 -4.54 2.27
CA LEU A 193 -32.76 -4.12 1.06
C LEU A 193 -33.37 -5.35 0.38
N HIS A 194 -34.67 -5.31 0.03
CA HIS A 194 -35.35 -6.46 -0.57
C HIS A 194 -34.82 -6.83 -1.96
N TYR A 195 -34.54 -5.83 -2.79
CA TYR A 195 -34.11 -6.02 -4.19
C TYR A 195 -32.83 -5.23 -4.47
N PRO A 196 -31.67 -5.63 -3.90
CA PRO A 196 -30.39 -4.99 -4.20
C PRO A 196 -30.00 -5.26 -5.65
N GLN A 197 -29.32 -4.31 -6.28
CA GLN A 197 -28.76 -4.47 -7.62
C GLN A 197 -27.27 -4.17 -7.60
N VAL A 198 -26.52 -4.89 -8.43
CA VAL A 198 -25.11 -4.56 -8.70
C VAL A 198 -25.07 -3.23 -9.46
N PRO A 199 -24.19 -2.29 -9.08
CA PRO A 199 -24.01 -1.05 -9.84
C PRO A 199 -23.69 -1.34 -11.31
N LEU A 200 -24.17 -0.52 -12.24
CA LEU A 200 -23.82 -0.69 -13.67
C LEU A 200 -22.35 -0.38 -13.96
N ILE A 201 -21.79 0.58 -13.23
CA ILE A 201 -20.38 0.99 -13.31
C ILE A 201 -19.78 0.80 -11.92
N TRP A 202 -18.70 0.03 -11.84
CA TRP A 202 -18.02 -0.26 -10.57
C TRP A 202 -16.51 -0.23 -10.72
N THR A 203 -15.82 -0.19 -9.58
CA THR A 203 -14.36 -0.16 -9.52
C THR A 203 -13.78 -1.56 -9.38
N LYS A 204 -12.52 -1.78 -9.81
CA LYS A 204 -11.82 -3.07 -9.61
C LYS A 204 -11.71 -3.49 -8.16
N VAL A 205 -11.78 -2.54 -7.22
CA VAL A 205 -11.77 -2.83 -5.79
C VAL A 205 -13.09 -3.49 -5.36
N MET A 206 -14.22 -3.14 -5.98
CA MET A 206 -15.50 -3.83 -5.71
C MET A 206 -15.43 -5.31 -6.06
N ASP A 207 -14.81 -5.66 -7.20
CA ASP A 207 -14.58 -7.05 -7.60
C ASP A 207 -13.71 -7.78 -6.58
N ALA A 208 -12.60 -7.16 -6.17
CA ALA A 208 -11.65 -7.75 -5.24
C ALA A 208 -12.24 -8.00 -3.83
N VAL A 209 -13.12 -7.11 -3.37
CA VAL A 209 -13.81 -7.24 -2.08
C VAL A 209 -15.03 -8.17 -2.16
N GLY A 210 -15.52 -8.47 -3.37
CA GLY A 210 -16.74 -9.24 -3.59
C GLY A 210 -18.01 -8.46 -3.27
N PHE A 211 -18.02 -7.16 -3.59
CA PHE A 211 -19.15 -6.27 -3.36
C PHE A 211 -20.33 -6.57 -4.32
N ASP A 212 -20.04 -7.13 -5.49
CA ASP A 212 -21.02 -7.66 -6.45
C ASP A 212 -21.96 -8.71 -5.83
N ARG A 213 -21.44 -9.55 -4.93
CA ARG A 213 -22.22 -10.59 -4.23
C ARG A 213 -23.07 -10.04 -3.09
N ARG A 214 -22.81 -8.82 -2.64
CA ARG A 214 -23.41 -8.18 -1.46
C ARG A 214 -23.69 -6.71 -1.72
N ALA A 215 -24.33 -6.45 -2.85
CA ALA A 215 -24.58 -5.09 -3.30
C ALA A 215 -25.47 -4.31 -2.32
N ALA A 216 -25.23 -3.01 -2.23
CA ALA A 216 -25.99 -2.07 -1.41
C ALA A 216 -26.48 -0.92 -2.30
N GLY A 217 -27.74 -0.98 -2.71
CA GLY A 217 -28.38 0.02 -3.56
C GLY A 217 -29.19 -0.56 -4.73
N GLN A 218 -29.71 0.33 -5.56
CA GLN A 218 -30.44 0.04 -6.79
C GLN A 218 -30.01 1.01 -7.88
N ASN A 219 -30.05 0.58 -9.14
CA ASN A 219 -29.83 1.45 -10.27
C ASN A 219 -31.13 2.19 -10.58
N VAL A 220 -31.11 3.52 -10.52
CA VAL A 220 -32.25 4.39 -10.79
C VAL A 220 -31.99 5.16 -12.09
N VAL A 221 -32.99 5.23 -12.96
CA VAL A 221 -32.94 6.09 -14.16
C VAL A 221 -33.30 7.51 -13.73
N VAL A 222 -32.31 8.41 -13.77
CA VAL A 222 -32.46 9.80 -13.32
C VAL A 222 -32.58 10.73 -14.54
N ALA A 223 -33.65 11.52 -14.59
CA ALA A 223 -33.81 12.61 -15.54
C ALA A 223 -33.53 13.95 -14.86
N ILE A 224 -32.54 14.70 -15.36
CA ILE A 224 -32.14 15.99 -14.77
C ILE A 224 -32.96 17.10 -15.43
N ALA A 225 -34.00 17.58 -14.74
CA ALA A 225 -34.84 18.67 -15.18
C ALA A 225 -35.49 19.39 -13.98
N THR A 226 -35.78 20.68 -14.12
CA THR A 226 -36.63 21.40 -13.17
C THR A 226 -38.09 21.04 -13.42
N TYR A 227 -38.77 20.40 -12.48
CA TYR A 227 -40.15 19.92 -12.69
C TYR A 227 -41.00 20.06 -11.44
N GLY A 228 -42.20 20.63 -11.60
CA GLY A 228 -43.21 20.69 -10.54
C GLY A 228 -42.88 21.59 -9.34
N GLY A 229 -41.68 22.18 -9.25
CA GLY A 229 -41.27 23.05 -8.13
C GLY A 229 -40.95 22.30 -6.83
N TYR A 230 -41.02 20.96 -6.81
CA TYR A 230 -40.76 20.14 -5.63
C TYR A 230 -39.32 19.61 -5.53
N ASN A 231 -38.50 19.80 -6.58
CA ASN A 231 -37.10 19.35 -6.64
C ASN A 231 -36.09 20.50 -6.50
N MET A 232 -36.44 21.48 -5.67
CA MET A 232 -35.57 22.61 -5.32
C MET A 232 -34.78 22.27 -4.05
N GLU A 233 -33.58 22.82 -3.90
CA GLU A 233 -32.74 22.68 -2.69
C GLU A 233 -32.46 21.22 -2.25
N ASP A 234 -31.99 20.39 -3.19
CA ASP A 234 -31.59 18.98 -2.94
C ASP A 234 -32.73 18.05 -2.47
N ALA A 235 -33.99 18.41 -2.75
CA ALA A 235 -35.19 17.56 -2.56
C ALA A 235 -35.41 16.58 -3.73
#